data_AF-A0A7T4WGK8-F1
#
_entry.id   AF-A0A7T4WGK8-F1
#
_cell.length_a   1.000
_cell.length_b   1.000
_cell.length_c   1.000
_cell.angle_alpha   90.00
_cell.angle_beta   90.00
_cell.angle_gamma   90.00
#
_symmetry.space_group_name_H-M   'P 1'
#
loop_
_entity.id
_entity.type
_entity.pdbx_description
1 polymer ?
#
loop_
_entity_poly.entity_id
_entity_poly.type
_entity_poly.pdbx_seq_one_letter_code
_entity_poly.pdbx_strand_id
1 'polypeptide(L)' 'MSLEPGSYYFCACGRSANLPFCDGTHQGSGVEPFTVDIAEPKTVAICACHQSTNRPFCDGTHKSLTAE' A
#
# COMPACT_ATOMS: atom_id res chain seq x y z
N MET A 1 3.55 -10.37 0.19
CA MET A 1 4.88 -10.01 -0.34
C MET A 1 5.90 -10.12 0.77
N SER A 2 7.10 -10.60 0.48
CA SER A 2 8.21 -10.65 1.44
C SER A 2 9.02 -9.36 1.31
N LEU A 3 9.30 -8.71 2.45
CA LEU A 3 10.07 -7.48 2.53
C LEU A 3 11.28 -7.69 3.44
N GLU A 4 12.41 -7.11 3.04
CA GLU A 4 13.65 -7.06 3.83
C GLU A 4 13.62 -5.84 4.77
N PRO A 5 14.57 -5.73 5.72
CA PRO A 5 14.69 -4.54 6.53
C PRO A 5 14.88 -3.28 5.69
N GLY A 6 14.15 -2.23 6.01
CA GLY A 6 14.18 -0.97 5.28
C GLY A 6 12.89 -0.17 5.40
N SER A 7 12.94 1.07 4.87
CA SER A 7 11.79 1.96 4.79
C SER A 7 11.15 1.83 3.41
N TYR A 8 9.85 1.53 3.39
CA TYR A 8 9.07 1.37 2.17
C TYR A 8 7.99 2.44 2.09
N TYR A 9 7.75 2.93 0.88
CA TYR A 9 6.71 3.92 0.59
C TYR A 9 5.64 3.26 -0.27
N PHE A 10 4.44 3.09 0.28
CA PHE A 10 3.30 2.51 -0.43
C PHE A 10 2.41 3.61 -1.02
N CYS A 11 1.96 3.40 -2.25
CA CYS A 11 1.12 4.34 -2.95
C CYS A 11 -0.23 4.49 -2.25
N ALA A 12 -0.61 5.74 -1.98
CA ALA A 12 -1.94 6.09 -1.48
C ALA A 12 -2.80 6.81 -2.54
N CYS A 13 -2.18 7.39 -3.58
CA CYS A 13 -2.88 8.22 -4.57
C CYS A 13 -3.53 7.42 -5.72
N GLY A 14 -3.18 6.13 -5.88
CA GLY A 14 -3.68 5.27 -6.96
C GLY A 14 -3.12 5.56 -8.36
N ARG A 15 -2.15 6.47 -8.50
CA ARG A 15 -1.59 6.91 -9.80
C ARG A 15 -0.20 6.34 -10.13
N SER A 16 0.40 5.61 -9.19
CA SER A 16 1.73 5.03 -9.38
C SER A 16 1.71 3.98 -10.50
N ALA A 17 2.70 4.01 -11.38
CA ALA A 17 2.96 2.94 -12.35
C ALA A 17 3.67 1.73 -11.69
N ASN A 18 4.15 1.89 -10.45
CA ASN A 18 4.86 0.88 -9.68
C ASN A 18 4.05 0.38 -8.47
N LEU A 19 2.74 0.21 -8.63
CA LEU A 19 1.90 -0.33 -7.55
C LEU A 19 2.45 -1.69 -7.06
N PRO A 20 2.48 -1.93 -5.74
CA PRO A 20 1.86 -1.14 -4.67
C PRO A 20 2.73 0.02 -4.13
N PHE A 21 3.94 0.22 -4.65
CA PHE A 21 4.87 1.23 -4.18
C PHE A 21 4.59 2.62 -4.75
N CYS A 22 5.03 3.63 -4.03
CA CYS A 22 5.05 5.00 -4.52
C CYS A 22 6.20 5.20 -5.51
N ASP A 23 5.94 5.87 -6.63
CA ASP A 23 6.92 6.23 -7.66
C ASP A 23 7.10 7.75 -7.81
N GLY A 24 6.50 8.54 -6.92
CA GLY A 24 6.53 10.01 -6.96
C GLY A 24 5.36 10.65 -7.70
N THR A 25 4.53 9.90 -8.45
CA THR A 25 3.39 10.46 -9.22
C THR A 25 2.30 11.09 -8.34
N HIS A 26 2.37 10.93 -7.02
CA HIS A 26 1.46 11.57 -6.07
C HIS A 26 1.66 13.09 -5.94
N GLN A 27 2.78 13.64 -6.39
CA GLN A 27 3.06 15.07 -6.29
C GLN A 27 1.95 15.92 -6.92
N GLY A 28 1.49 16.95 -6.19
CA GLY A 28 0.38 17.81 -6.60
C GLY A 28 -1.02 17.23 -6.38
N SER A 29 -1.16 15.99 -5.91
CA SER A 29 -2.47 15.41 -5.55
C SER A 29 -2.95 15.76 -4.13
N GLY A 30 -2.05 16.27 -3.27
CA GLY A 30 -2.33 16.47 -1.84
C GLY A 30 -2.40 15.16 -1.03
N VAL A 31 -2.07 14.02 -1.65
CA VAL A 31 -2.05 12.70 -1.02
C VAL A 31 -0.61 12.22 -0.89
N GLU A 32 -0.20 11.93 0.33
CA GLU A 32 1.14 11.42 0.64
C GLU A 32 1.15 9.88 0.72
N PRO A 33 2.27 9.22 0.40
CA PRO A 33 2.39 7.77 0.52
C PRO A 33 2.40 7.28 1.97
N PHE A 34 2.01 6.01 2.18
CA PHE A 34 2.15 5.37 3.47
C PHE A 34 3.61 4.95 3.67
N THR A 35 4.24 5.41 4.75
CA THR A 35 5.61 5.00 5.12
C THR A 35 5.55 3.81 6.07
N VAL A 36 6.29 2.76 5.75
CA VAL A 36 6.37 1.54 6.55
C VAL A 36 7.82 1.17 6.77
N ASP A 37 8.24 1.13 8.03
CA ASP A 37 9.55 0.63 8.42
C ASP A 37 9.47 -0.86 8.76
N ILE A 38 10.38 -1.63 8.17
CA ILE A 38 10.56 -3.05 8.39
C ILE A 38 11.88 -3.22 9.14
N ALA A 39 11.83 -3.68 10.38
CA ALA A 39 13.04 -3.92 11.17
C ALA A 39 13.71 -5.26 10.86
N GLU A 40 12.92 -6.26 10.50
CA GLU A 40 13.36 -7.64 10.25
C GLU A 40 12.59 -8.22 9.05
N PRO A 41 13.18 -9.17 8.29
CA PRO A 41 12.51 -9.75 7.14
C PRO A 41 11.14 -10.33 7.52
N LYS A 42 10.09 -9.87 6.84
CA LYS A 42 8.73 -10.37 7.10
C LYS A 42 7.88 -10.39 5.85
N THR A 43 6.92 -11.30 5.85
CA THR A 43 5.90 -11.34 4.81
C THR A 43 4.69 -10.52 5.25
N VAL A 44 4.29 -9.57 4.42
CA VAL A 44 3.13 -8.70 4.64
C VAL A 44 2.10 -8.84 3.52
N ALA A 45 0.84 -8.60 3.84
CA ALA A 45 -0.22 -8.48 2.86
C ALA A 45 -0.53 -6.99 2.65
N ILE A 46 -0.40 -6.50 1.42
CA ILE A 46 -0.66 -5.10 1.05
C ILE A 46 -2.04 -5.00 0.39
N CYS A 47 -2.78 -3.95 0.74
CA CYS A 47 -4.11 -3.71 0.19
C CYS A 47 -4.03 -3.28 -1.28
N ALA A 48 -4.74 -4.00 -2.16
CA ALA A 48 -4.90 -3.64 -3.57
C ALA A 48 -6.33 -3.18 -3.93
N CYS A 49 -7.32 -3.42 -3.06
CA CYS A 49 -8.71 -2.99 -3.30
C CYS A 49 -8.97 -1.53 -2.89
N HIS A 50 -8.03 -0.90 -2.18
CA HIS A 50 -8.10 0.47 -1.65
C HIS A 50 -9.20 0.72 -0.60
N GLN A 51 -9.90 -0.33 -0.14
CA GLN A 51 -10.98 -0.25 0.86
C GLN A 51 -10.56 -0.68 2.27
N SER A 52 -9.29 -1.05 2.49
CA SER A 52 -8.85 -1.46 3.83
C SER A 52 -8.85 -0.28 4.80
N THR A 53 -9.28 -0.57 6.02
CA THR A 53 -9.18 0.33 7.18
C THR A 53 -7.79 0.32 7.82
N ASN A 54 -6.99 -0.72 7.53
CA ASN A 54 -5.62 -0.90 8.01
C ASN A 54 -4.56 -0.62 6.93
N ARG A 55 -4.82 0.34 6.03
CA ARG A 55 -3.88 0.70 4.95
C ARG A 55 -2.51 1.10 5.52
N PRO A 56 -1.40 0.73 4.85
CA PRO A 56 -1.33 0.09 3.52
C PRO A 56 -1.57 -1.43 3.55
N PHE A 57 -1.76 -2.04 4.71
CA PHE A 57 -1.92 -3.48 4.84
C PHE A 57 -3.33 -3.94 4.45
N CYS A 58 -3.43 -5.20 4.07
CA CYS A 58 -4.70 -5.85 3.79
C CYS A 58 -5.33 -6.35 5.11
N ASP A 59 -6.60 -6.02 5.32
CA ASP A 59 -7.43 -6.51 6.44
C ASP A 59 -8.52 -7.50 5.98
N GLY A 60 -8.53 -7.87 4.70
CA GLY A 60 -9.53 -8.77 4.13
C GLY A 60 -10.85 -8.10 3.72
N THR A 61 -11.01 -6.78 3.86
CA THR A 61 -12.23 -6.05 3.45
C THR A 61 -12.68 -6.36 2.02
N HIS A 62 -11.72 -6.61 1.11
CA HIS A 62 -12.00 -6.99 -0.29
C HIS A 62 -12.88 -8.24 -0.44
N LYS A 63 -12.93 -9.13 0.56
CA LYS A 63 -13.77 -10.34 0.51
C LYS A 63 -15.27 -10.04 0.61
N SER A 64 -15.61 -8.86 1.13
CA SER A 64 -16.99 -8.40 1.31
C SER A 64 -17.40 -7.36 0.27
N LEU A 65 -16.50 -6.97 -0.63
CA LEU A 65 -16.84 -6.13 -1.77
C LEU A 65 -17.54 -7.00 -2.81
N THR A 66 -18.81 -6.71 -3.10
CA THR A 66 -19.48 -7.27 -4.26
C THR A 66 -18.88 -6.61 -5.51
N ALA A 67 -18.45 -7.41 -6.48
CA ALA A 67 -18.12 -6.88 -7.80
C ALA A 67 -19.43 -6.45 -8.47
N GLU A 68 -19.60 -5.14 -8.65
CA GLU A 68 -20.57 -4.58 -9.59
C GLU A 68 -20.02 -4.62 -11.02
#